data_AF-A0A0L6U677-F1
#
_entry.id   AF-A0A0L6U677-F1
#
_cell.length_a   1.000
_cell.length_b   1.000
_cell.length_c   1.000
_cell.angle_alpha   90.00
_cell.angle_beta   90.00
_cell.angle_gamma   90.00
#
_symmetry.space_group_name_H-M   'P 1'
#
loop_
_entity.id
_entity.type
_entity.pdbx_description
1 polymer ?
#
loop_
_entity_poly.entity_id
_entity_poly.type
_entity_poly.pdbx_seq_one_letter_code
_entity_poly.pdbx_strand_id
1 'polypeptide(L)'
;SVANNAHPLIFEVPTSRFLKPMHPLNRTNPQGMKQLRSKVCTPGIKPPNKFNSENSLKLRGFLQSCKLLFSNDPTVFSDDFEKVLYAASYLGGRASQWFEPYLDLLENQSPSCLINNWD
;
A
#
# COMPACT_ATOMS: atom_id res chain seq x y z
N SER A 1 33.36 14.99 63.86
CA SER A 1 34.24 14.62 62.75
C SER A 1 34.07 13.13 62.50
N VAL A 2 33.66 12.74 61.28
CA VAL A 2 33.76 11.41 60.62
C VAL A 2 33.11 10.21 61.34
N ALA A 3 32.41 9.26 60.72
CA ALA A 3 31.75 9.06 59.44
C ALA A 3 31.02 7.69 59.55
N ASN A 4 30.18 7.39 58.56
CA ASN A 4 29.74 6.05 58.13
C ASN A 4 28.66 5.37 58.99
N ASN A 5 27.51 5.06 58.36
CA ASN A 5 27.00 3.70 58.24
C ASN A 5 25.89 3.65 57.17
N ALA A 6 26.00 2.66 56.28
CA ALA A 6 25.31 2.53 55.00
C ALA A 6 23.82 2.14 55.12
N HIS A 7 23.02 2.51 54.11
CA HIS A 7 21.91 1.69 53.63
C HIS A 7 21.51 2.07 52.20
N PRO A 8 21.36 1.12 51.25
CA PRO A 8 20.84 1.41 49.92
C PRO A 8 19.33 1.67 50.03
N LEU A 9 18.85 2.81 49.53
CA LEU A 9 17.43 3.05 49.38
C LEU A 9 16.98 2.58 48.00
N ILE A 10 16.28 1.46 48.03
CA ILE A 10 15.47 0.91 46.97
C ILE A 10 14.50 2.01 46.51
N PHE A 11 14.61 2.41 45.25
CA PHE A 11 13.68 3.33 44.62
C PHE A 11 12.40 2.55 44.30
N GLU A 12 11.49 2.52 45.27
CA GLU A 12 10.11 2.06 45.09
C GLU A 12 9.41 2.97 44.06
N VAL A 13 9.13 2.43 42.88
CA VAL A 13 8.36 3.09 41.83
C VAL A 13 6.88 3.10 42.25
N PRO A 14 6.22 4.27 42.39
CA PRO A 14 4.81 4.30 42.76
C PRO A 14 3.95 3.72 41.62
N THR A 15 3.38 2.56 41.89
CA THR A 15 2.38 1.88 41.08
C THR A 15 1.04 2.63 41.17
N SER A 16 0.39 2.78 40.01
CA SER A 16 -1.02 3.13 39.80
C SER A 16 -1.43 4.60 39.98
N ARG A 17 -1.62 5.27 38.83
CA ARG A 17 -2.71 6.24 38.69
C ARG A 17 -3.77 5.64 37.77
N PHE A 18 -4.89 5.35 38.41
CA PHE A 18 -6.10 4.73 37.90
C PHE A 18 -6.59 5.34 36.58
N LEU A 19 -6.91 4.42 35.66
CA LEU A 19 -7.63 4.62 34.41
C LEU A 19 -9.01 5.25 34.69
N LYS A 20 -9.37 6.28 33.91
CA LYS A 20 -10.73 6.82 33.88
C LYS A 20 -11.66 5.83 33.14
N PRO A 21 -12.85 5.50 33.67
CA PRO A 21 -13.83 4.68 32.95
C PRO A 21 -14.42 5.47 31.77
N MET A 22 -14.36 4.91 30.56
CA MET A 22 -15.14 5.41 29.42
C MET A 22 -16.56 4.84 29.50
N HIS A 23 -17.56 5.72 29.53
CA HIS A 23 -18.97 5.35 29.41
C HIS A 23 -19.28 4.83 27.99
N PRO A 24 -20.16 3.83 27.82
CA PRO A 24 -20.59 3.38 26.50
C PRO A 24 -21.65 4.32 25.92
N LEU A 25 -21.27 5.16 24.96
CA LEU A 25 -22.25 5.91 24.15
C LEU A 25 -22.72 5.02 22.99
N ASN A 26 -23.97 4.57 23.11
CA ASN A 26 -24.66 3.74 22.15
C ASN A 26 -25.09 4.55 20.90
N ARG A 27 -24.61 4.11 19.73
CA ARG A 27 -25.24 4.08 18.40
C ARG A 27 -26.09 5.29 17.95
N THR A 28 -25.59 5.99 16.93
CA THR A 28 -26.41 6.48 15.80
C THR A 28 -25.53 6.72 14.57
N ASN A 29 -25.74 5.93 13.52
CA ASN A 29 -25.42 6.26 12.12
C ASN A 29 -26.72 6.85 11.54
N PRO A 30 -26.68 7.97 10.81
CA PRO A 30 -26.60 7.83 9.36
C PRO A 30 -25.72 8.90 8.69
N GLN A 31 -24.92 8.44 7.71
CA GLN A 31 -24.77 9.11 6.41
C GLN A 31 -24.33 10.59 6.45
N GLY A 32 -23.04 10.85 6.65
CA GLY A 32 -22.54 12.22 6.70
C GLY A 32 -21.25 12.54 5.97
N MET A 33 -20.47 11.57 5.49
CA MET A 33 -19.31 11.85 4.63
C MET A 33 -19.07 10.65 3.72
N LYS A 34 -19.95 10.46 2.73
CA LYS A 34 -19.49 9.81 1.51
C LYS A 34 -18.52 10.80 0.91
N GLN A 35 -17.24 10.59 1.18
CA GLN A 35 -16.14 11.29 0.56
C GLN A 35 -16.45 11.28 -0.93
N LEU A 36 -16.93 12.42 -1.44
CA LEU A 36 -17.04 12.64 -2.86
C LEU A 36 -15.58 12.71 -3.31
N ARG A 37 -14.95 11.55 -3.51
CA ARG A 37 -14.01 11.42 -4.61
C ARG A 37 -14.88 11.75 -5.81
N SER A 38 -14.92 13.04 -6.13
CA SER A 38 -15.25 13.47 -7.47
C SER A 38 -14.40 12.55 -8.33
N LYS A 39 -15.06 11.61 -9.02
CA LYS A 39 -14.43 10.92 -10.13
C LYS A 39 -13.99 12.05 -11.03
N VAL A 40 -12.73 12.43 -10.93
CA VAL A 40 -12.08 13.24 -11.95
C VAL A 40 -11.94 12.25 -13.09
N CYS A 41 -13.06 11.98 -13.76
CA CYS A 41 -13.07 11.32 -15.04
C CYS A 41 -12.37 12.31 -15.95
N THR A 42 -11.05 12.18 -16.06
CA THR A 42 -10.26 13.02 -16.94
C THR A 42 -10.51 12.44 -18.33
N PRO A 43 -11.30 13.09 -19.21
CA PRO A 43 -11.56 12.53 -20.51
C PRO A 43 -10.24 12.53 -21.28
N GLY A 44 -9.73 11.34 -21.64
CA GLY A 44 -8.51 11.20 -22.45
C GLY A 44 -7.21 10.88 -21.70
N ILE A 45 -7.24 10.10 -20.61
CA ILE A 45 -6.01 9.51 -20.07
C ILE A 45 -5.42 8.59 -21.14
N LYS A 46 -4.21 8.93 -21.59
CA LYS A 46 -3.48 8.14 -22.58
C LYS A 46 -2.98 6.85 -21.93
N PRO A 47 -2.98 5.72 -22.65
CA PRO A 47 -2.37 4.49 -22.15
C PRO A 47 -0.87 4.72 -21.87
N PRO A 48 -0.27 3.92 -20.97
CA PRO A 48 1.16 3.98 -20.72
C PRO A 48 1.98 3.75 -21.99
N ASN A 49 3.17 4.35 -22.07
CA ASN A 49 4.14 3.96 -23.08
C ASN A 49 4.74 2.60 -22.71
N LYS A 50 5.14 1.82 -23.73
CA LYS A 50 5.86 0.56 -23.48
C LYS A 50 7.15 0.80 -22.71
N PHE A 51 7.42 -0.03 -21.72
CA PHE A 51 8.66 0.00 -20.92
C PHE A 51 9.53 -1.22 -21.24
N ASN A 52 10.73 -0.98 -21.76
CA ASN A 52 11.63 -2.04 -22.24
C ASN A 52 12.89 -2.26 -21.39
N SER A 53 12.98 -1.62 -20.20
CA SER A 53 14.15 -1.68 -19.31
C SER A 53 15.43 -1.00 -19.84
N GLU A 54 15.41 -0.32 -20.98
CA GLU A 54 16.61 0.34 -21.52
C GLU A 54 16.92 1.68 -20.86
N ASN A 55 15.88 2.37 -20.39
CA ASN A 55 16.02 3.68 -19.76
C ASN A 55 15.22 3.72 -18.46
N SER A 56 15.92 3.65 -17.33
CA SER A 56 15.34 3.69 -15.99
C SER A 56 14.57 4.98 -15.70
N LEU A 57 14.91 6.10 -16.36
CA LEU A 57 14.17 7.36 -16.22
C LEU A 57 12.75 7.25 -16.75
N LYS A 58 12.50 6.35 -17.71
CA LYS A 58 11.16 6.09 -18.25
C LYS A 58 10.30 5.24 -17.32
N LEU A 59 10.89 4.50 -16.38
CA LEU A 59 10.16 3.67 -15.42
C LEU A 59 9.22 4.51 -14.57
N ARG A 60 9.70 5.65 -14.07
CA ARG A 60 8.87 6.56 -13.26
C ARG A 60 7.65 7.06 -14.03
N GLY A 61 7.84 7.46 -15.29
CA GLY A 61 6.75 7.92 -16.15
C GLY A 61 5.73 6.82 -16.46
N PHE A 62 6.22 5.61 -16.70
CA PHE A 62 5.38 4.41 -16.87
C PHE A 62 4.50 4.17 -15.63
N LEU A 63 5.11 4.08 -14.44
CA LEU A 63 4.39 3.83 -13.19
C LEU A 63 3.38 4.94 -12.84
N GLN A 64 3.75 6.21 -13.08
CA GLN A 64 2.84 7.34 -12.88
C GLN A 64 1.62 7.24 -13.80
N SER A 65 1.82 6.84 -15.06
CA SER A 65 0.72 6.66 -16.03
C SER A 65 -0.21 5.53 -15.61
N CYS A 66 0.33 4.39 -15.18
CA CYS A 66 -0.44 3.28 -14.64
C CYS A 66 -1.27 3.73 -13.43
N LYS A 67 -0.66 4.40 -12.46
CA LYS A 67 -1.36 4.89 -11.25
C LYS A 67 -2.52 5.84 -11.58
N LEU A 68 -2.31 6.74 -12.53
CA LEU A 68 -3.34 7.69 -12.96
C LEU A 68 -4.51 6.95 -13.63
N LEU A 69 -4.21 5.99 -14.51
CA LEU A 69 -5.23 5.19 -15.20
C LEU A 69 -6.07 4.37 -14.20
N PHE A 70 -5.42 3.64 -13.29
CA PHE A 70 -6.11 2.82 -12.29
C PHE A 70 -6.97 3.66 -11.34
N SER A 71 -6.53 4.88 -11.03
CA SER A 71 -7.30 5.80 -10.18
C SER A 71 -8.51 6.39 -10.89
N ASN A 72 -8.48 6.49 -12.22
CA ASN A 72 -9.56 7.05 -13.02
C ASN A 72 -10.70 6.04 -13.23
N ASP A 73 -10.37 4.77 -13.41
CA ASP A 73 -11.35 3.70 -13.54
C ASP A 73 -11.18 2.60 -12.48
N PRO A 74 -11.53 2.89 -11.22
CA PRO A 74 -11.42 1.91 -10.14
C PRO A 74 -12.42 0.75 -10.29
N THR A 75 -13.39 0.86 -11.19
CA THR A 75 -14.34 -0.23 -11.50
C THR A 75 -13.76 -1.24 -12.47
N VAL A 76 -12.93 -0.81 -13.42
CA VAL A 76 -12.19 -1.70 -14.33
C VAL A 76 -10.93 -2.28 -13.69
N PHE A 77 -10.31 -1.54 -12.77
CA PHE A 77 -9.10 -1.95 -12.06
C PHE A 77 -9.39 -2.11 -10.57
N SER A 78 -10.30 -3.03 -10.28
CA SER A 78 -10.84 -3.28 -8.94
C SER A 78 -9.89 -4.10 -8.08
N ASP A 79 -9.16 -5.04 -8.70
CA ASP A 79 -8.17 -5.89 -8.06
C ASP A 79 -6.74 -5.51 -8.48
N ASP A 80 -5.77 -5.81 -7.62
CA ASP A 80 -4.35 -5.64 -7.93
C ASP A 80 -3.91 -6.60 -9.04
N PHE A 81 -4.57 -7.75 -9.20
CA PHE A 81 -4.39 -8.63 -10.36
C PHE A 81 -4.58 -7.89 -11.69
N GLU A 82 -5.72 -7.21 -11.84
CA GLU A 82 -6.09 -6.50 -13.07
C GLU A 82 -5.08 -5.37 -13.37
N LYS A 83 -4.61 -4.69 -12.32
CA LYS A 83 -3.59 -3.64 -12.43
C LYS A 83 -2.24 -4.20 -12.86
N VAL A 84 -1.80 -5.29 -12.24
CA VAL A 84 -0.53 -5.96 -12.56
C VAL A 84 -0.55 -6.51 -13.97
N LEU A 85 -1.62 -7.21 -14.36
CA LEU A 85 -1.77 -7.76 -15.70
C LEU A 85 -1.80 -6.67 -16.76
N TYR A 86 -2.52 -5.58 -16.50
CA TYR A 86 -2.52 -4.43 -17.40
C TYR A 86 -1.12 -3.84 -17.53
N ALA A 87 -0.43 -3.54 -16.43
CA ALA A 87 0.92 -3.00 -16.47
C ALA A 87 1.90 -3.94 -17.20
N ALA A 88 1.80 -5.24 -16.97
CA ALA A 88 2.60 -6.27 -17.62
C ALA A 88 2.45 -6.26 -19.15
N SER A 89 1.25 -6.01 -19.67
CA SER A 89 1.00 -5.94 -21.12
C SER A 89 1.75 -4.80 -21.83
N TYR A 90 2.24 -3.81 -21.08
CA TYR A 90 3.06 -2.70 -21.60
C TYR A 90 4.56 -2.91 -21.37
N LEU A 91 4.97 -4.05 -20.79
CA LEU A 91 6.38 -4.41 -20.73
C LEU A 91 6.85 -4.88 -22.11
N GLY A 92 8.11 -4.64 -22.42
CA GLY A 92 8.76 -5.18 -23.61
C GLY A 92 10.23 -5.48 -23.34
N GLY A 93 10.91 -6.03 -24.35
CA GLY A 93 12.35 -6.33 -24.26
C GLY A 93 12.71 -7.14 -23.02
N ARG A 94 13.75 -6.69 -22.29
CA ARG A 94 14.20 -7.37 -21.07
C ARG A 94 13.17 -7.30 -19.93
N ALA A 95 12.30 -6.29 -19.92
CA ALA A 95 11.29 -6.15 -18.88
C ALA A 95 10.22 -7.25 -18.98
N SER A 96 9.78 -7.58 -20.20
CA SER A 96 8.82 -8.66 -20.42
C SER A 96 9.44 -10.04 -20.17
N GLN A 97 10.70 -10.26 -20.58
CA GLN A 97 11.42 -11.52 -20.31
C GLN A 97 11.57 -11.80 -18.81
N TRP A 98 11.85 -10.76 -18.01
CA TRP A 98 11.89 -10.90 -16.56
C TRP A 98 10.52 -11.25 -15.97
N PHE A 99 9.44 -10.77 -16.61
CA PHE A 99 8.08 -10.97 -16.12
C PHE A 99 7.44 -12.30 -16.55
N GLU A 100 7.90 -12.91 -17.64
CA GLU A 100 7.40 -14.19 -18.17
C GLU A 100 7.14 -15.28 -17.12
N PRO A 101 8.08 -15.65 -16.22
CA PRO A 101 7.85 -16.73 -15.27
C PRO A 101 6.68 -16.44 -14.31
N TYR A 102 6.34 -15.17 -14.11
CA TYR A 102 5.23 -14.76 -13.25
C TYR A 102 3.89 -14.76 -13.97
N LEU A 103 3.86 -14.76 -15.31
CA LEU A 103 2.62 -14.90 -16.09
C LEU A 103 2.00 -16.29 -15.88
N ASP A 104 2.83 -17.33 -15.88
CA ASP A 104 2.37 -18.70 -15.62
C ASP A 104 1.84 -18.87 -14.18
N LEU A 105 2.42 -18.13 -13.24
CA LEU A 105 1.94 -18.05 -11.85
C LEU A 105 0.58 -17.35 -11.75
N LEU A 106 0.31 -16.33 -12.57
CA LEU A 106 -0.98 -15.61 -12.63
C LEU A 106 -2.10 -16.49 -13.20
N GLU A 107 -1.80 -17.42 -14.11
CA GLU A 107 -2.82 -18.35 -14.65
C GLU A 107 -3.17 -19.50 -13.68
N ASN A 108 -2.23 -19.91 -12.83
CA ASN A 108 -2.35 -21.15 -12.06
C ASN A 108 -2.54 -20.94 -10.54
N GLN A 109 -2.35 -19.73 -10.02
CA GLN A 109 -2.45 -19.41 -8.59
C GLN A 109 -3.00 -18.01 -8.34
N SER A 110 -3.58 -17.81 -7.15
CA SER A 110 -3.96 -16.47 -6.67
C SER A 110 -2.71 -15.56 -6.63
N PRO A 111 -2.78 -14.31 -7.13
CA PRO A 111 -1.63 -13.40 -7.24
C PRO A 111 -1.00 -13.00 -5.91
N SER A 112 -1.61 -13.39 -4.80
CA SER A 112 -1.06 -13.20 -3.46
C SER A 112 0.32 -13.87 -3.30
N CYS A 113 0.63 -14.94 -4.04
CA CYS A 113 1.98 -15.55 -4.02
C CYS A 113 3.07 -14.68 -4.67
N LEU A 114 2.71 -13.84 -5.64
CA LEU A 114 3.65 -12.95 -6.33
C LEU A 114 4.02 -11.73 -5.48
N ILE A 115 3.11 -11.29 -4.63
CA ILE A 115 3.28 -10.09 -3.79
C ILE A 115 4.14 -10.39 -2.55
N ASN A 116 4.14 -11.65 -2.07
CA ASN A 116 4.85 -12.03 -0.85
C ASN A 116 6.33 -12.40 -1.04
N ASN A 117 6.84 -12.40 -2.27
CA ASN A 117 8.19 -12.91 -2.60
C ASN A 117 9.18 -11.79 -2.99
N TRP A 118 8.94 -10.57 -2.51
CA TRP A 118 9.73 -9.36 -2.81
C TRP A 118 10.74 -8.99 -1.70
N ASP A 119 11.14 -9.94 -0.85
CA ASP A 119 12.23 -9.76 0.12
C ASP A 119 13.63 -9.78 -0.54
#